data_AF-T0FYN2-F1
#
_entry.id   AF-T0FYN2-F1
#
_cell.length_a   1.000
_cell.length_b   1.000
_cell.length_c   1.000
_cell.angle_alpha   90.00
_cell.angle_beta   90.00
_cell.angle_gamma   90.00
#
_symmetry.space_group_name_H-M   'P 1'
#
loop_
_entity.id
_entity.type
_entity.pdbx_description
1 polymer ?
#
loop_
_entity_poly.entity_id
_entity_poly.type
_entity_poly.pdbx_seq_one_letter_code
_entity_poly.pdbx_strand_id
1 'polypeptide(L)'
;MKRLFFVFALLLFWNQSVVAETTTLADGLAVIKRFLGDPATVEKSWLVESIPVWKKEEESRLEAYLKKILSSRLKNSSFPSKDVLKKELEKIPNLGGIRIRNQKSTLFHRVSTGNEFPNLSQIRSFTIKDYYVDFYLGRQTGIASVEFLKTGLAAAFYYFSEDETLLYSQETSEWKIAVGELNSFFKTRNTNCQGCEKIRLNDGTLFFFPSQSGISFWLRLTISVLLFVCALVLTIFFFRSFWIRNRETLRKAIQAQKTLDQEKKSILSQ
;
A
#
# COMPACT_ATOMS: atom_id res chain seq x y z
N MET A 1 30.04 -28.84 0.68
CA MET A 1 28.80 -28.50 -0.06
C MET A 1 27.51 -28.79 0.73
N LYS A 2 27.34 -29.92 1.44
CA LYS A 2 26.11 -30.18 2.22
C LYS A 2 25.84 -29.20 3.39
N ARG A 3 26.89 -28.66 4.05
CA ARG A 3 26.74 -27.76 5.22
C ARG A 3 26.27 -26.34 4.88
N LEU A 4 26.61 -25.81 3.71
CA LEU A 4 26.20 -24.46 3.28
C LEU A 4 24.71 -24.40 2.88
N PHE A 5 24.19 -25.50 2.32
CA PHE A 5 22.77 -25.61 1.99
C PHE A 5 21.88 -25.62 3.24
N PHE A 6 22.34 -26.29 4.32
CA PHE A 6 21.66 -26.28 5.61
C PHE A 6 21.66 -24.90 6.27
N VAL A 7 22.74 -24.11 6.13
CA VAL A 7 22.79 -22.75 6.68
C VAL A 7 21.85 -21.80 5.92
N PHE A 8 21.74 -21.94 4.59
CA PHE A 8 20.80 -21.14 3.80
C PHE A 8 19.33 -21.53 4.08
N ALA A 9 19.04 -22.82 4.26
CA ALA A 9 17.73 -23.28 4.70
C ALA A 9 17.40 -22.80 6.12
N LEU A 10 18.35 -22.88 7.06
CA LEU A 10 18.15 -22.36 8.42
C LEU A 10 17.91 -20.85 8.43
N LEU A 11 18.58 -20.06 7.60
CA LEU A 11 18.35 -18.60 7.51
C LEU A 11 16.97 -18.24 6.93
N LEU A 12 16.43 -19.07 6.02
CA LEU A 12 15.06 -18.91 5.52
C LEU A 12 14.01 -19.24 6.57
N PHE A 13 14.28 -20.21 7.46
CA PHE A 13 13.36 -20.60 8.53
C PHE A 13 13.51 -19.78 9.83
N TRP A 14 14.69 -19.18 10.09
CA TRP A 14 14.92 -18.40 11.33
C TRP A 14 14.13 -17.09 11.36
N ASN A 15 13.80 -16.50 10.22
CA ASN A 15 12.96 -15.29 10.17
C ASN A 15 11.46 -15.57 10.38
N GLN A 16 11.04 -16.84 10.44
CA GLN A 16 9.63 -17.18 10.63
C GLN A 16 9.23 -17.35 12.10
N SER A 17 10.18 -17.30 13.05
CA SER A 17 9.91 -17.64 14.45
C SER A 17 9.47 -16.47 15.35
N VAL A 18 9.09 -15.30 14.80
CA VAL A 18 8.74 -14.12 15.64
C VAL A 18 7.26 -13.74 15.62
N VAL A 19 6.41 -14.31 14.75
CA VAL A 19 4.96 -14.03 14.83
C VAL A 19 4.18 -15.33 14.59
N ALA A 20 3.94 -16.06 15.68
CA ALA A 20 2.94 -17.11 15.70
C ALA A 20 1.55 -16.48 15.93
N GLU A 21 1.03 -15.81 14.90
CA GLU A 21 -0.41 -15.60 14.76
C GLU A 21 -0.94 -16.65 13.79
N THR A 22 -2.17 -17.10 14.01
CA THR A 22 -2.87 -18.13 13.23
C THR A 22 -3.06 -17.71 11.78
N THR A 23 -2.00 -17.75 10.98
CA THR A 23 -2.05 -17.44 9.55
C THR A 23 -2.54 -18.67 8.80
N THR A 24 -3.64 -18.53 8.07
CA THR A 24 -4.05 -19.55 7.12
C THR A 24 -3.00 -19.67 6.02
N LEU A 25 -2.94 -20.81 5.31
CA LEU A 25 -2.00 -20.98 4.18
C LEU A 25 -2.14 -19.88 3.11
N ALA A 26 -3.35 -19.32 2.97
CA ALA A 26 -3.62 -18.20 2.07
C ALA A 26 -2.96 -16.90 2.55
N ASP A 27 -2.99 -16.62 3.86
CA ASP A 27 -2.32 -15.46 4.45
C ASP A 27 -0.80 -15.58 4.35
N GLY A 28 -0.26 -16.78 4.61
CA GLY A 28 1.18 -17.05 4.44
C GLY A 28 1.65 -16.82 3.00
N LEU A 29 0.85 -17.25 2.02
CA LEU A 29 1.15 -17.04 0.61
C LEU A 29 1.06 -15.56 0.20
N ALA A 30 0.12 -14.80 0.77
CA ALA A 30 0.02 -13.36 0.57
C ALA A 30 1.24 -12.61 1.15
N VAL A 31 1.72 -13.01 2.33
CA VAL A 31 2.94 -12.45 2.93
C VAL A 31 4.16 -12.72 2.05
N ILE A 32 4.31 -13.94 1.55
CA ILE A 32 5.41 -14.30 0.64
C ILE A 32 5.33 -13.50 -0.66
N LYS A 33 4.15 -13.37 -1.25
CA LYS A 33 3.94 -12.56 -2.47
C LYS A 33 4.30 -11.10 -2.24
N ARG A 34 3.90 -10.52 -1.09
CA ARG A 34 4.27 -9.15 -0.71
C ARG A 34 5.79 -9.02 -0.57
N PHE A 35 6.44 -9.96 0.10
CA PHE A 35 7.90 -9.97 0.29
C PHE A 35 8.65 -10.05 -1.04
N LEU A 36 8.17 -10.88 -1.96
CA LEU A 36 8.76 -11.01 -3.30
C LEU A 36 8.54 -9.76 -4.16
N GLY A 37 7.59 -8.89 -3.79
CA GLY A 37 7.29 -7.66 -4.51
C GLY A 37 6.22 -7.84 -5.58
N ASP A 38 5.31 -8.81 -5.43
CA ASP A 38 4.17 -8.99 -6.34
C ASP A 38 3.36 -7.68 -6.44
N PRO A 39 3.26 -7.06 -7.64
CA PRO A 39 2.68 -5.73 -7.78
C PRO A 39 1.26 -5.63 -7.21
N ALA A 40 0.40 -6.60 -7.52
CA ALA A 40 -0.98 -6.59 -7.04
C ALA A 40 -1.07 -6.66 -5.51
N THR A 41 -0.28 -7.55 -4.90
CA THR A 41 -0.27 -7.71 -3.44
C THR A 41 0.31 -6.49 -2.73
N VAL A 42 1.40 -5.92 -3.25
CA VAL A 42 2.04 -4.73 -2.70
C VAL A 42 1.09 -3.53 -2.78
N GLU A 43 0.52 -3.25 -3.95
CA GLU A 43 -0.39 -2.12 -4.16
C GLU A 43 -1.65 -2.26 -3.31
N LYS A 44 -2.24 -3.46 -3.24
CA LYS A 44 -3.39 -3.74 -2.35
C LYS A 44 -3.05 -3.45 -0.89
N SER A 45 -1.93 -3.98 -0.39
CA SER A 45 -1.54 -3.79 1.00
C SER A 45 -1.31 -2.30 1.34
N TRP A 46 -0.66 -1.58 0.42
CA TRP A 46 -0.42 -0.16 0.56
C TRP A 46 -1.73 0.64 0.60
N LEU A 47 -2.72 0.31 -0.24
CA LEU A 47 -4.04 0.96 -0.23
C LEU A 47 -4.79 0.72 1.08
N VAL A 48 -4.80 -0.53 1.56
CA VAL A 48 -5.46 -0.90 2.83
C VAL A 48 -4.83 -0.17 4.01
N GLU A 49 -3.52 0.01 4.02
CA GLU A 49 -2.78 0.71 5.07
C GLU A 49 -2.92 2.23 4.97
N SER A 50 -2.93 2.79 3.76
CA SER A 50 -2.86 4.25 3.55
C SER A 50 -4.21 4.96 3.57
N ILE A 51 -5.28 4.33 3.04
CA ILE A 51 -6.62 4.95 2.98
C ILE A 51 -7.12 5.41 4.36
N PRO A 52 -7.06 4.60 5.44
CA PRO A 52 -7.50 5.04 6.75
C PRO A 52 -6.70 6.24 7.30
N VAL A 53 -5.39 6.28 7.01
CA VAL A 53 -4.50 7.36 7.44
C VAL A 53 -4.86 8.66 6.75
N TRP A 54 -5.02 8.64 5.42
CA TRP A 54 -5.39 9.83 4.65
C TRP A 54 -6.77 10.34 5.00
N LYS A 55 -7.73 9.44 5.18
CA LYS A 55 -9.08 9.79 5.64
C LYS A 55 -9.01 10.57 6.95
N LYS A 56 -8.24 10.08 7.92
CA LYS A 56 -8.06 10.72 9.23
C LYS A 56 -7.37 12.09 9.11
N GLU A 57 -6.38 12.22 8.25
CA GLU A 57 -5.70 13.49 7.98
C GLU A 57 -6.64 14.52 7.35
N GLU A 58 -7.43 14.09 6.37
CA GLU A 58 -8.41 14.93 5.69
C GLU A 58 -9.55 15.36 6.62
N GLU A 59 -10.06 14.44 7.45
CA GLU A 59 -11.01 14.75 8.53
C GLU A 59 -10.45 15.80 9.49
N SER A 60 -9.18 15.65 9.91
CA SER A 60 -8.53 16.58 10.84
C SER A 60 -8.34 17.97 10.21
N ARG A 61 -7.95 18.01 8.92
CA ARG A 61 -7.84 19.24 8.15
C ARG A 61 -9.19 19.95 8.01
N LEU A 62 -10.24 19.21 7.69
CA LEU A 62 -11.59 19.74 7.58
C LEU A 62 -12.11 20.22 8.94
N GLU A 63 -11.86 19.48 10.01
CA GLU A 63 -12.21 19.89 11.37
C GLU A 63 -11.57 21.22 11.76
N ALA A 64 -10.26 21.37 11.54
CA ALA A 64 -9.54 22.60 11.83
C ALA A 64 -10.10 23.79 11.04
N TYR A 65 -10.43 23.57 9.77
CA TYR A 65 -11.05 24.57 8.91
C TYR A 65 -12.46 24.96 9.37
N LEU A 66 -13.31 23.98 9.69
CA LEU A 66 -14.65 24.20 10.23
C LEU A 66 -14.59 24.92 11.58
N LYS A 67 -13.67 24.56 12.47
CA LYS A 67 -13.44 25.28 13.73
C LYS A 67 -13.08 26.74 13.48
N LYS A 68 -12.22 27.03 12.50
CA LYS A 68 -11.85 28.40 12.15
C LYS A 68 -13.06 29.22 11.67
N ILE A 69 -13.88 28.67 10.79
CA ILE A 69 -15.07 29.35 10.25
C ILE A 69 -16.15 29.52 11.32
N LEU A 70 -16.50 28.45 12.01
CA LEU A 70 -17.64 28.42 12.92
C LEU A 70 -17.34 29.08 14.27
N SER A 71 -16.09 29.10 14.71
CA SER A 71 -15.74 29.72 16.00
C SER A 71 -16.07 31.21 16.06
N SER A 72 -15.88 31.97 14.97
CA SER A 72 -16.23 33.39 14.95
C SER A 72 -17.76 33.62 15.00
N ARG A 73 -18.54 32.68 14.44
CA ARG A 73 -19.99 32.79 14.31
C ARG A 73 -20.74 32.26 15.53
N LEU A 74 -20.34 31.10 16.05
CA LEU A 74 -20.98 30.43 17.18
C LEU A 74 -20.53 30.98 18.54
N LYS A 75 -19.45 31.79 18.59
CA LYS A 75 -19.06 32.49 19.82
C LYS A 75 -19.90 33.73 20.10
N ASN A 76 -20.59 34.28 19.10
CA ASN A 76 -21.48 35.43 19.29
C ASN A 76 -22.79 34.99 19.95
N SER A 77 -23.48 35.90 20.65
CA SER A 77 -24.65 35.57 21.48
C SER A 77 -25.88 35.09 20.68
N SER A 78 -25.93 35.32 19.37
CA SER A 78 -27.02 34.89 18.50
C SER A 78 -26.55 33.88 17.45
N PHE A 79 -27.35 32.83 17.24
CA PHE A 79 -27.09 31.84 16.22
C PHE A 79 -27.19 32.49 14.83
N PRO A 80 -26.21 32.26 13.92
CA PRO A 80 -26.22 32.88 12.60
C PRO A 80 -27.41 32.42 11.75
N SER A 81 -27.87 33.27 10.84
CA SER A 81 -28.94 32.91 9.90
C SER A 81 -28.56 31.68 9.06
N LYS A 82 -29.52 30.77 8.87
CA LYS A 82 -29.34 29.50 8.15
C LYS A 82 -28.84 29.71 6.71
N ASP A 83 -29.30 30.76 6.04
CA ASP A 83 -28.92 31.04 4.65
C ASP A 83 -27.46 31.50 4.51
N VAL A 84 -26.96 32.24 5.52
CA VAL A 84 -25.56 32.68 5.56
C VAL A 84 -24.64 31.48 5.77
N LEU A 85 -24.99 30.60 6.73
CA LEU A 85 -24.26 29.36 6.96
C LEU A 85 -24.25 28.48 5.71
N LYS A 86 -25.40 28.32 5.03
CA LYS A 86 -25.51 27.50 3.83
C LYS A 86 -24.55 27.98 2.73
N LYS A 87 -24.54 29.28 2.43
CA LYS A 87 -23.66 29.88 1.40
C LYS A 87 -22.17 29.77 1.73
N GLU A 88 -21.79 29.88 3.00
CA GLU A 88 -20.38 29.73 3.42
C GLU A 88 -19.93 28.26 3.35
N LEU A 89 -20.76 27.34 3.83
CA LEU A 89 -20.47 25.90 3.86
C LEU A 89 -20.49 25.26 2.47
N GLU A 90 -21.24 25.82 1.52
CA GLU A 90 -21.22 25.40 0.10
C GLU A 90 -19.85 25.54 -0.55
N LYS A 91 -19.07 26.54 -0.13
CA LYS A 91 -17.72 26.80 -0.68
C LYS A 91 -16.65 25.84 -0.17
N ILE A 92 -16.96 25.01 0.84
CA ILE A 92 -15.98 24.15 1.48
C ILE A 92 -15.80 22.88 0.65
N PRO A 93 -14.59 22.65 0.09
CA PRO A 93 -14.31 21.44 -0.65
C PRO A 93 -14.41 20.23 0.28
N ASN A 94 -14.88 19.12 -0.28
CA ASN A 94 -14.96 17.81 0.37
C ASN A 94 -15.86 17.72 1.63
N LEU A 95 -16.72 18.72 1.85
CA LEU A 95 -17.74 18.66 2.90
C LEU A 95 -18.97 17.88 2.39
N GLY A 96 -19.13 16.65 2.90
CA GLY A 96 -20.29 15.80 2.60
C GLY A 96 -21.54 16.30 3.30
N GLY A 97 -21.42 16.71 4.55
CA GLY A 97 -22.50 17.35 5.27
C GLY A 97 -22.08 17.79 6.65
N ILE A 98 -22.91 18.64 7.24
CA ILE A 98 -22.69 19.19 8.58
C ILE A 98 -24.02 19.36 9.32
N ARG A 99 -24.02 19.01 10.59
CA ARG A 99 -25.15 19.15 11.51
C ARG A 99 -24.66 19.87 12.77
N ILE A 100 -25.31 20.98 13.09
CA ILE A 100 -25.05 21.76 14.30
C ILE A 100 -26.24 21.58 15.23
N ARG A 101 -25.97 21.07 16.44
CA ARG A 101 -26.98 20.79 17.46
C ARG A 101 -26.57 21.37 18.80
N ASN A 102 -27.54 21.73 19.62
CA ASN A 102 -27.33 21.99 21.05
C ASN A 102 -27.79 20.77 21.84
N GLN A 103 -27.85 20.87 23.17
CA GLN A 103 -28.33 19.78 24.02
C GLN A 103 -29.81 19.40 23.81
N LYS A 104 -30.61 20.27 23.19
CA LYS A 104 -32.08 20.14 23.08
C LYS A 104 -32.57 19.82 21.66
N SER A 105 -31.89 20.29 20.63
CA SER A 105 -32.33 20.17 19.24
C SER A 105 -31.22 20.40 18.21
N THR A 106 -31.49 19.94 16.99
CA THR A 106 -30.69 20.27 15.80
C THR A 106 -31.06 21.66 15.30
N LEU A 107 -30.10 22.57 15.29
CA LEU A 107 -30.31 23.98 14.90
C LEU A 107 -30.09 24.18 13.40
N PHE A 108 -29.14 23.43 12.84
CA PHE A 108 -28.81 23.47 11.42
C PHE A 108 -28.38 22.09 10.96
N HIS A 109 -28.79 21.70 9.76
CA HIS A 109 -28.24 20.54 9.08
C HIS A 109 -28.15 20.83 7.60
N ARG A 110 -27.14 20.27 6.95
CA ARG A 110 -26.95 20.29 5.50
C ARG A 110 -26.29 18.98 5.10
N VAL A 111 -26.83 18.39 4.04
CA VAL A 111 -26.34 17.15 3.43
C VAL A 111 -26.10 17.46 1.95
N SER A 112 -24.95 17.06 1.41
CA SER A 112 -24.62 17.25 -0.01
C SER A 112 -25.27 16.19 -0.90
N THR A 113 -25.50 14.99 -0.35
CA THR A 113 -26.07 13.83 -1.05
C THR A 113 -27.15 13.16 -0.20
N GLY A 114 -28.38 13.09 -0.70
CA GLY A 114 -29.52 12.51 0.02
C GLY A 114 -30.21 13.50 0.98
N ASN A 115 -31.18 12.98 1.75
CA ASN A 115 -32.03 13.78 2.64
C ASN A 115 -31.71 13.60 4.13
N GLU A 116 -31.00 12.52 4.48
CA GLU A 116 -30.73 12.16 5.88
C GLU A 116 -29.24 12.30 6.21
N PHE A 117 -28.96 12.68 7.46
CA PHE A 117 -27.60 12.75 7.96
C PHE A 117 -27.12 11.32 8.31
N PRO A 118 -25.92 10.90 7.88
CA PRO A 118 -25.47 9.51 7.99
C PRO A 118 -25.35 9.02 9.44
N ASN A 119 -25.18 7.71 9.62
CA ASN A 119 -25.03 7.07 10.94
C ASN A 119 -23.71 7.45 11.65
N LEU A 120 -23.64 7.21 12.96
CA LEU A 120 -22.53 7.61 13.85
C LEU A 120 -21.13 7.12 13.42
N SER A 121 -21.03 6.00 12.71
CA SER A 121 -19.75 5.42 12.25
C SER A 121 -18.93 6.37 11.37
N GLN A 122 -19.60 7.21 10.59
CA GLN A 122 -18.95 8.10 9.62
C GLN A 122 -18.78 9.53 10.11
N ILE A 123 -19.43 9.86 11.23
CA ILE A 123 -19.52 11.23 11.72
C ILE A 123 -18.31 11.53 12.60
N ARG A 124 -17.65 12.63 12.30
CA ARG A 124 -16.76 13.30 13.23
C ARG A 124 -17.49 14.42 13.94
N SER A 125 -17.21 14.58 15.22
CA SER A 125 -17.84 15.63 16.02
C SER A 125 -16.82 16.39 16.82
N PHE A 126 -17.06 17.70 16.95
CA PHE A 126 -16.32 18.57 17.83
C PHE A 126 -17.28 19.57 18.48
N THR A 127 -16.82 20.19 19.55
CA THR A 127 -17.62 21.16 20.31
C THR A 127 -17.09 22.58 20.12
N ILE A 128 -18.02 23.54 20.00
CA ILE A 128 -17.74 24.97 20.11
C ILE A 128 -18.72 25.54 21.13
N LYS A 129 -18.23 25.92 22.31
CA LYS A 129 -19.08 26.34 23.45
C LYS A 129 -20.15 25.28 23.73
N ASP A 130 -21.43 25.65 23.63
CA ASP A 130 -22.60 24.80 23.93
C ASP A 130 -23.15 24.07 22.68
N TYR A 131 -22.47 24.21 21.54
CA TYR A 131 -22.85 23.59 20.28
C TYR A 131 -21.98 22.38 19.96
N TYR A 132 -22.62 21.30 19.55
CA TYR A 132 -22.00 20.14 18.92
C TYR A 132 -22.09 20.30 17.42
N VAL A 133 -20.94 20.15 16.76
CA VAL A 133 -20.82 20.18 15.31
C VAL A 133 -20.44 18.79 14.86
N ASP A 134 -21.37 18.11 14.21
CA ASP A 134 -21.22 16.82 13.58
C ASP A 134 -20.95 17.05 12.08
N PHE A 135 -19.96 16.41 11.48
CA PHE A 135 -19.65 16.53 10.05
C PHE A 135 -19.12 15.21 9.48
N TYR A 136 -19.16 15.07 8.16
CA TYR A 136 -18.56 13.93 7.46
C TYR A 136 -17.96 14.37 6.11
N LEU A 137 -17.01 13.57 5.63
CA LEU A 137 -16.37 13.78 4.33
C LEU A 137 -17.33 13.40 3.20
N GLY A 138 -17.35 14.20 2.15
CA GLY A 138 -18.01 13.86 0.90
C GLY A 138 -17.24 14.43 -0.27
N ARG A 139 -17.66 14.16 -1.50
CA ARG A 139 -16.95 14.65 -2.68
C ARG A 139 -17.77 15.69 -3.41
N GLN A 140 -17.23 16.90 -3.52
CA GLN A 140 -17.81 17.90 -4.43
C GLN A 140 -17.44 17.55 -5.87
N THR A 141 -18.43 17.48 -6.75
CA THR A 141 -18.23 17.28 -8.18
C THR A 141 -17.40 18.42 -8.77
N GLY A 142 -16.34 18.11 -9.52
CA GLY A 142 -15.54 19.10 -10.26
C GLY A 142 -14.27 19.58 -9.56
N ILE A 143 -13.99 19.11 -8.34
CA ILE A 143 -12.68 19.32 -7.71
C ILE A 143 -11.81 18.11 -8.08
N ALA A 144 -10.70 18.36 -8.78
CA ALA A 144 -9.70 17.34 -9.03
C ALA A 144 -9.34 16.70 -7.69
N SER A 145 -9.34 15.35 -7.65
CA SER A 145 -8.89 14.57 -6.50
C SER A 145 -7.67 15.27 -5.93
N VAL A 146 -7.75 15.71 -4.66
CA VAL A 146 -6.63 16.34 -3.94
C VAL A 146 -5.43 15.48 -4.25
N GLU A 147 -4.58 16.04 -5.10
CA GLU A 147 -3.45 15.43 -5.77
C GLU A 147 -3.23 13.98 -5.33
N PHE A 148 -3.92 13.03 -5.98
CA PHE A 148 -3.39 11.68 -6.07
C PHE A 148 -2.19 11.79 -7.01
N LEU A 149 -1.14 12.44 -6.48
CA LEU A 149 0.03 12.90 -7.20
C LEU A 149 0.78 11.63 -7.53
N LYS A 150 0.41 11.01 -8.65
CA LYS A 150 1.11 9.88 -9.28
C LYS A 150 1.68 8.94 -8.23
N THR A 151 0.84 8.27 -7.46
CA THR A 151 1.27 7.28 -6.46
C THR A 151 2.03 6.09 -7.07
N GLY A 152 2.32 6.14 -8.38
CA GLY A 152 3.02 5.10 -9.12
C GLY A 152 2.21 3.81 -9.23
N LEU A 153 1.01 3.76 -8.64
CA LEU A 153 0.16 2.59 -8.68
C LEU A 153 -0.21 2.28 -10.13
N ALA A 154 -0.08 1.02 -10.52
CA ALA A 154 -0.57 0.54 -11.80
C ALA A 154 -2.00 -0.02 -11.67
N ALA A 155 -2.45 -0.41 -10.47
CA ALA A 155 -3.78 -0.95 -10.20
C ALA A 155 -4.85 0.13 -10.05
N ALA A 156 -5.94 0.01 -10.81
CA ALA A 156 -7.10 0.87 -10.61
C ALA A 156 -7.82 0.52 -9.29
N PHE A 157 -8.31 1.53 -8.57
CA PHE A 157 -9.10 1.32 -7.37
C PHE A 157 -10.15 2.43 -7.17
N TYR A 158 -11.19 2.07 -6.43
CA TYR A 158 -12.26 2.98 -6.01
C TYR A 158 -12.64 2.70 -4.56
N TYR A 159 -12.59 3.72 -3.72
CA TYR A 159 -12.95 3.64 -2.31
C TYR A 159 -14.20 4.46 -2.04
N PHE A 160 -15.24 3.78 -1.56
CA PHE A 160 -16.51 4.37 -1.18
C PHE A 160 -16.66 4.36 0.34
N SER A 161 -17.23 5.42 0.91
CA SER A 161 -17.75 5.39 2.28
C SER A 161 -19.00 4.49 2.37
N GLU A 162 -19.47 4.19 3.58
CA GLU A 162 -20.64 3.32 3.76
C GLU A 162 -21.96 3.97 3.29
N ASP A 163 -22.01 5.29 3.12
CA ASP A 163 -23.11 6.01 2.46
C ASP A 163 -23.03 5.97 0.91
N GLU A 164 -22.16 5.12 0.37
CA GLU A 164 -21.93 4.96 -1.06
C GLU A 164 -21.33 6.20 -1.77
N THR A 165 -20.79 7.15 -1.02
CA THR A 165 -20.06 8.29 -1.59
C THR A 165 -18.65 7.88 -2.00
N LEU A 166 -18.27 8.16 -3.25
CA LEU A 166 -16.90 7.91 -3.75
C LEU A 166 -15.94 8.92 -3.12
N LEU A 167 -15.01 8.45 -2.28
CA LEU A 167 -14.01 9.29 -1.62
C LEU A 167 -12.70 9.31 -2.40
N TYR A 168 -12.12 8.15 -2.70
CA TYR A 168 -10.81 8.05 -3.37
C TYR A 168 -10.88 7.21 -4.64
N SER A 169 -10.22 7.66 -5.71
CA SER A 169 -10.09 6.94 -6.96
C SER A 169 -8.80 7.31 -7.66
N GLN A 170 -8.17 6.34 -8.35
CA GLN A 170 -7.01 6.62 -9.17
C GLN A 170 -7.36 7.15 -10.56
N GLU A 171 -8.51 6.72 -11.11
CA GLU A 171 -8.91 7.12 -12.45
C GLU A 171 -9.39 8.59 -12.47
N THR A 172 -8.98 9.33 -13.50
CA THR A 172 -9.31 10.75 -13.69
C THR A 172 -10.82 10.97 -13.77
N SER A 173 -11.23 12.17 -13.37
CA SER A 173 -12.54 12.65 -12.94
C SER A 173 -13.73 12.54 -13.90
N GLU A 174 -13.68 11.71 -14.94
CA GLU A 174 -14.74 11.62 -15.96
C GLU A 174 -15.83 10.59 -15.63
N TRP A 175 -15.58 9.64 -14.73
CA TRP A 175 -16.55 8.61 -14.39
C TRP A 175 -17.22 8.84 -13.04
N LYS A 176 -18.48 9.28 -13.06
CA LYS A 176 -19.40 9.22 -11.90
C LYS A 176 -20.05 7.83 -11.87
N ILE A 177 -19.30 6.79 -11.56
CA ILE A 177 -19.90 5.46 -11.42
C ILE A 177 -20.59 5.40 -10.04
N ALA A 178 -21.90 5.19 -10.03
CA ALA A 178 -22.63 4.92 -8.80
C ALA A 178 -22.22 3.54 -8.23
N VAL A 179 -22.30 3.34 -6.91
CA VAL A 179 -21.94 2.03 -6.30
C VAL A 179 -22.72 0.87 -6.91
N GLY A 180 -23.97 1.07 -7.30
CA GLY A 180 -24.78 0.07 -8.01
C GLY A 180 -24.20 -0.33 -9.37
N GLU A 181 -23.75 0.64 -10.16
CA GLU A 181 -23.09 0.43 -11.46
C GLU A 181 -21.70 -0.18 -11.29
N LEU A 182 -20.96 0.20 -10.24
CA LEU A 182 -19.66 -0.41 -9.97
C LEU A 182 -19.82 -1.85 -9.49
N ASN A 183 -20.86 -2.16 -8.70
CA ASN A 183 -21.15 -3.53 -8.29
C ASN A 183 -21.54 -4.41 -9.49
N SER A 184 -22.32 -3.90 -10.44
CA SER A 184 -22.65 -4.65 -11.67
C SER A 184 -21.42 -4.80 -12.56
N PHE A 185 -20.64 -3.73 -12.74
CA PHE A 185 -19.37 -3.75 -13.46
C PHE A 185 -18.38 -4.71 -12.82
N PHE A 186 -18.26 -4.70 -11.49
CA PHE A 186 -17.42 -5.62 -10.74
C PHE A 186 -17.90 -7.06 -10.92
N LYS A 187 -19.21 -7.34 -10.89
CA LYS A 187 -19.73 -8.70 -11.16
C LYS A 187 -19.38 -9.18 -12.58
N THR A 188 -19.58 -8.34 -13.59
CA THR A 188 -19.28 -8.64 -15.00
C THR A 188 -17.79 -8.77 -15.26
N ARG A 189 -16.96 -8.00 -14.55
CA ARG A 189 -15.50 -8.03 -14.72
C ARG A 189 -14.83 -9.07 -13.84
N ASN A 190 -15.36 -9.39 -12.67
CA ASN A 190 -14.81 -10.40 -11.75
C ASN A 190 -14.80 -11.81 -12.37
N THR A 191 -15.75 -12.11 -13.25
CA THR A 191 -15.71 -13.36 -14.05
C THR A 191 -14.52 -13.39 -15.01
N ASN A 192 -13.99 -12.24 -15.43
CA ASN A 192 -12.92 -12.09 -16.41
C ASN A 192 -11.61 -11.54 -15.81
N CYS A 193 -11.60 -11.10 -14.55
CA CYS A 193 -10.50 -10.42 -13.89
C CYS A 193 -9.95 -11.29 -12.77
N GLN A 194 -8.80 -11.91 -13.03
CA GLN A 194 -8.08 -12.67 -12.01
C GLN A 194 -7.50 -11.71 -10.96
N GLY A 195 -7.94 -11.86 -9.70
CA GLY A 195 -7.45 -11.07 -8.56
C GLY A 195 -8.18 -9.75 -8.32
N CYS A 196 -9.31 -9.51 -8.99
CA CYS A 196 -10.21 -8.43 -8.60
C CYS A 196 -10.83 -8.73 -7.23
N GLU A 197 -10.77 -7.78 -6.31
CA GLU A 197 -11.25 -7.99 -4.95
C GLU A 197 -12.10 -6.83 -4.45
N LYS A 198 -13.11 -7.19 -3.64
CA LYS A 198 -13.94 -6.25 -2.89
C LYS A 198 -13.59 -6.38 -1.42
N ILE A 199 -12.93 -5.36 -0.88
CA ILE A 199 -12.42 -5.33 0.49
C ILE A 199 -13.34 -4.42 1.30
N ARG A 200 -13.92 -4.95 2.37
CA ARG A 200 -14.65 -4.14 3.35
C ARG A 200 -13.67 -3.61 4.38
N LEU A 201 -13.56 -2.30 4.46
CA LEU A 201 -12.86 -1.58 5.52
C LEU A 201 -13.91 -1.12 6.54
N ASN A 202 -13.48 -0.80 7.77
CA ASN A 202 -14.42 -0.44 8.85
C ASN A 202 -15.38 0.70 8.51
N ASP A 203 -14.95 1.64 7.67
CA ASP A 203 -15.74 2.82 7.32
C ASP A 203 -16.03 2.94 5.81
N GLY A 204 -15.96 1.84 5.08
CA GLY A 204 -16.13 1.88 3.63
C GLY A 204 -15.82 0.59 2.87
N THR A 205 -15.97 0.66 1.56
CA THR A 205 -15.71 -0.45 0.64
C THR A 205 -14.67 -0.04 -0.39
N LEU A 206 -13.58 -0.80 -0.46
CA LEU A 206 -12.54 -0.68 -1.47
C LEU A 206 -12.75 -1.72 -2.57
N PHE A 207 -12.91 -1.24 -3.80
CA PHE A 207 -12.85 -2.05 -5.00
C PHE A 207 -11.45 -1.97 -5.58
N PHE A 208 -10.78 -3.11 -5.65
CA PHE A 208 -9.40 -3.21 -6.12
C PHE A 208 -9.34 -3.97 -7.44
N PHE A 209 -8.69 -3.36 -8.44
CA PHE A 209 -8.47 -3.93 -9.76
C PHE A 209 -6.96 -4.02 -10.02
N PRO A 210 -6.36 -5.22 -9.92
CA PRO A 210 -4.92 -5.36 -10.08
C PRO A 210 -4.49 -4.98 -11.49
N SER A 211 -3.28 -4.43 -11.61
CA SER A 211 -2.68 -4.18 -12.92
C SER A 211 -2.36 -5.49 -13.64
N GLN A 212 -2.47 -5.50 -14.97
CA GLN A 212 -2.12 -6.68 -15.79
C GLN A 212 -0.60 -6.98 -15.78
N SER A 213 0.21 -6.20 -15.06
CA SER A 213 1.66 -6.34 -15.01
C SER A 213 2.14 -7.57 -14.22
N GLY A 214 1.27 -8.22 -13.44
CA GLY A 214 1.62 -9.36 -12.58
C GLY A 214 2.32 -10.50 -13.34
N ILE A 215 1.85 -10.86 -14.53
CA ILE A 215 2.45 -11.94 -15.35
C ILE A 215 3.89 -11.59 -15.74
N SER A 216 4.12 -10.34 -16.19
CA SER A 216 5.43 -9.84 -16.57
C SER A 216 6.41 -9.85 -15.38
N PHE A 217 5.91 -9.49 -14.19
CA PHE A 217 6.69 -9.52 -12.96
C PHE A 217 7.19 -10.94 -12.63
N TRP A 218 6.29 -11.93 -12.58
CA TRP A 218 6.65 -13.31 -12.25
C TRP A 218 7.60 -13.94 -13.28
N LEU A 219 7.42 -13.63 -14.57
CA LEU A 219 8.32 -14.08 -15.63
C LEU A 219 9.72 -13.48 -15.48
N ARG A 220 9.82 -12.17 -15.25
CA ARG A 220 11.10 -11.48 -15.00
C ARG A 220 11.80 -12.05 -13.76
N LEU A 221 11.07 -12.22 -12.66
CA LEU A 221 11.60 -12.79 -11.43
C LEU A 221 12.17 -14.19 -11.66
N THR A 222 11.44 -15.04 -12.39
CA THR A 222 11.87 -16.41 -12.71
C THR A 222 13.17 -16.41 -13.54
N ILE A 223 13.24 -15.55 -14.57
CA ILE A 223 14.45 -15.41 -15.39
C ILE A 223 15.63 -14.91 -14.54
N SER A 224 15.41 -13.90 -13.69
CA SER A 224 16.44 -13.36 -12.81
C SER A 224 16.98 -14.42 -11.84
N VAL A 225 16.12 -15.22 -11.23
CA VAL A 225 16.52 -16.32 -10.34
C VAL A 225 17.32 -17.37 -11.10
N LEU A 226 16.87 -17.75 -12.31
CA LEU A 226 17.59 -18.71 -13.14
C LEU A 226 18.99 -18.20 -13.51
N LEU A 227 19.11 -16.94 -13.93
CA LEU A 227 20.39 -16.31 -14.24
C LEU A 227 21.31 -16.26 -13.03
N PHE A 228 20.78 -15.96 -11.84
CA PHE A 228 21.55 -15.95 -10.61
C PHE A 228 22.10 -17.35 -10.26
N VAL A 229 21.27 -18.40 -10.39
CA VAL A 229 21.70 -19.79 -10.16
C VAL A 229 22.77 -20.21 -11.17
N CYS A 230 22.59 -19.89 -12.46
CA CYS A 230 23.58 -20.17 -13.50
C CYS A 230 24.91 -19.45 -13.21
N ALA A 231 24.87 -18.18 -12.82
CA ALA A 231 26.05 -17.42 -12.44
C ALA A 231 26.78 -18.08 -11.26
N LEU A 232 26.04 -18.47 -10.21
CA LEU A 232 26.61 -19.12 -9.03
C LEU A 232 27.29 -20.45 -9.39
N VAL A 233 26.66 -21.27 -10.23
CA VAL A 233 27.23 -22.53 -10.73
C VAL A 233 28.52 -22.28 -11.52
N LEU A 234 28.52 -21.32 -12.45
CA LEU A 234 29.71 -20.95 -13.22
C LEU A 234 30.84 -20.46 -12.31
N THR A 235 30.53 -19.64 -11.31
CA THR A 235 31.51 -19.19 -10.31
C THR A 235 32.12 -20.36 -9.55
N ILE A 236 31.33 -21.34 -9.12
CA ILE A 236 31.85 -22.56 -8.45
C ILE A 236 32.78 -23.34 -9.39
N PHE A 237 32.39 -23.54 -10.65
CA PHE A 237 33.24 -24.23 -11.63
C PHE A 237 34.53 -23.47 -11.89
N PHE A 238 34.48 -22.15 -12.03
CA PHE A 238 35.65 -21.30 -12.20
C PHE A 238 36.62 -21.43 -11.02
N PHE A 239 36.14 -21.30 -9.78
CA PHE A 239 36.99 -21.45 -8.60
C PHE A 239 37.57 -22.85 -8.45
N ARG A 240 36.79 -23.89 -8.80
CA ARG A 240 37.30 -25.27 -8.78
C ARG A 240 38.43 -25.45 -9.79
N SER A 241 38.24 -24.98 -11.03
CA SER A 241 39.27 -25.04 -12.08
C SER A 241 40.49 -24.21 -11.72
N PHE A 242 40.30 -23.01 -11.16
CA PHE A 242 41.36 -22.15 -10.67
C PHE A 242 42.16 -22.82 -9.55
N TRP A 243 41.48 -23.46 -8.59
CA TRP A 243 42.13 -24.18 -7.49
C TRP A 243 42.96 -25.36 -7.99
N ILE A 244 42.43 -26.16 -8.92
CA ILE A 244 43.16 -27.27 -9.53
C ILE A 244 44.41 -26.76 -10.24
N ARG A 245 44.26 -25.72 -11.07
CA ARG A 245 45.38 -25.12 -11.82
C ARG A 245 46.46 -24.57 -10.89
N ASN A 246 46.09 -23.81 -9.86
CA ASN A 246 47.06 -23.30 -8.88
C ASN A 246 47.77 -24.42 -8.13
N ARG A 247 47.06 -25.50 -7.76
CA ARG A 247 47.68 -26.66 -7.11
C ARG A 247 48.69 -27.34 -8.03
N GLU A 248 48.39 -27.46 -9.31
CA GLU A 248 49.31 -28.01 -10.31
C GLU A 248 50.54 -27.11 -10.52
N THR A 249 50.34 -25.80 -10.66
CA THR A 249 51.43 -24.82 -10.77
C THR A 249 52.33 -24.85 -9.53
N LEU A 250 51.75 -24.92 -8.34
CA LEU A 250 52.50 -25.04 -7.08
C LEU A 250 53.30 -26.34 -7.01
N ARG A 251 52.72 -27.48 -7.44
CA ARG A 251 53.47 -28.75 -7.52
C ARG A 251 54.66 -28.66 -8.46
N LYS A 252 54.47 -28.07 -9.65
CA LYS A 252 55.54 -27.86 -10.63
C LYS A 252 56.63 -26.95 -10.09
N ALA A 253 56.27 -25.87 -9.40
CA ALA A 253 57.22 -24.97 -8.75
C ALA A 253 58.04 -25.66 -7.65
N ILE A 254 57.39 -26.47 -6.80
CA ILE A 254 58.08 -27.26 -5.77
C ILE A 254 59.03 -28.28 -6.40
N GLN A 255 58.63 -28.95 -7.48
CA GLN A 255 59.52 -29.89 -8.20
C GLN A 255 60.73 -29.17 -8.79
N ALA A 256 60.54 -28.02 -9.45
CA ALA A 256 61.63 -27.23 -10.02
C ALA A 256 62.60 -26.70 -8.94
N GLN A 257 62.08 -26.32 -7.77
CA GLN A 257 62.94 -25.92 -6.64
C GLN A 257 63.78 -27.09 -6.14
N LYS A 258 63.19 -28.28 -6.01
CA LYS A 258 63.92 -29.49 -5.59
C LYS A 258 65.03 -29.87 -6.58
N THR A 259 64.78 -29.79 -7.88
CA THR A 259 65.82 -30.08 -8.90
C THR A 259 66.95 -29.06 -8.84
N LEU A 260 66.65 -27.76 -8.70
CA LEU A 260 67.67 -26.72 -8.54
C LEU A 260 68.51 -26.92 -7.25
N ASP A 261 67.88 -27.31 -6.16
CA ASP A 261 68.60 -27.60 -4.90
C ASP A 261 69.50 -28.85 -5.03
N GLN A 262 69.10 -29.85 -5.82
CA GLN A 262 69.95 -31.01 -6.12
C GLN A 262 71.14 -30.62 -7.01
N GLU A 263 70.91 -29.84 -8.07
CA GLU A 263 71.98 -29.34 -8.95
C GLU A 263 73.01 -28.50 -8.19
N LYS A 264 72.54 -27.58 -7.32
CA LYS A 264 73.44 -26.79 -6.45
C LYS A 264 74.29 -27.67 -5.53
N LYS A 265 73.68 -28.72 -4.93
CA LYS A 265 74.41 -29.66 -4.08
C LYS A 265 75.46 -30.44 -4.86
N SER A 266 75.16 -30.88 -6.09
CA SER A 266 76.14 -31.59 -6.93
C SER A 266 77.32 -30.72 -7.36
N ILE A 267 77.09 -29.42 -7.58
CA ILE A 267 78.15 -28.46 -7.94
C ILE A 267 79.05 -28.15 -6.75
N LEU A 268 78.49 -28.04 -5.54
CA LEU A 268 79.25 -27.75 -4.31
C LEU A 268 80.01 -28.98 -3.76
N SER A 269 79.72 -30.18 -4.25
CA SER A 269 80.37 -31.42 -3.84
C SER A 269 81.52 -31.88 -4.75
N GLN A 270 81.82 -31.11 -5.80
CA GLN A 270 83.01 -31.24 -6.64
C GLN A 270 84.12 -30.32 -6.14
#